data_AF-A0A7J8DQG4-F1
#
_entry.id   AF-A0A7J8DQG4-F1
#
_cell.length_a   1.000
_cell.length_b   1.000
_cell.length_c   1.000
_cell.angle_alpha   90.00
_cell.angle_beta   90.00
_cell.angle_gamma   90.00
#
_symmetry.space_group_name_H-M   'P 1'
#
loop_
_entity.id
_entity.type
_entity.pdbx_description
1 polymer ?
#
loop_
_entity_poly.entity_id
_entity_poly.type
_entity_poly.pdbx_seq_one_letter_code
_entity_poly.pdbx_strand_id
1 'polypeptide(L)'
;MWYLFKVITFITNLGAIHGAFRYQRSVNPETNMNISQIISYWGYPDEEYDIVTEDGYILGLYRIPYGKIKSDNNSAQRRVVYLQHGLLTSASSWISNLPNNSLGFILADAGYDVWMGNSRGTIWSRKHLYLKSNSKEFWAFSFDEMAKYDLPASIDFIVKQTGQEKIFYVLFGNKDFLPNSPFTRIIGSKLCPQKIFVKICSRILFMMCGYDQKNLNMSRVDVYMAHNPAGTSVQNILHWIQTTAPLYNVTNMNVSTATWNGANDLLADPEDVNILLSEIRNHIYHKTISHYSHIDFLFGLDVYHQVYREIIDIIQDHL
;
A
#
# COMPACT_ATOMS: atom_id res chain seq x y z
N MET A 1 13.39 22.85 8.16
CA MET A 1 12.99 22.56 6.76
C MET A 1 13.73 23.40 5.71
N TRP A 2 13.72 24.74 5.78
CA TRP A 2 14.29 25.58 4.71
C TRP A 2 15.83 25.48 4.55
N TYR A 3 16.55 25.31 5.67
CA TYR A 3 18.00 25.07 5.66
C TYR A 3 18.38 23.73 5.01
N LEU A 4 17.65 22.65 5.33
CA LEU A 4 17.83 21.33 4.71
C LEU A 4 17.56 21.36 3.21
N PHE A 5 16.54 22.11 2.78
CA PHE A 5 16.25 22.32 1.37
C PHE A 5 17.45 22.98 0.68
N LYS A 6 17.97 24.09 1.22
CA LYS A 6 19.16 24.78 0.69
C LYS A 6 20.39 23.88 0.62
N VAL A 7 20.61 23.04 1.64
CA VAL A 7 21.73 22.09 1.68
C VAL A 7 21.59 21.02 0.59
N ILE A 8 20.39 20.49 0.35
CA ILE A 8 20.16 19.49 -0.71
C ILE A 8 20.26 20.12 -2.10
N THR A 9 19.68 21.31 -2.31
CA THR A 9 19.86 22.03 -3.59
C THR A 9 21.33 22.36 -3.80
N PHE A 10 22.07 22.71 -2.74
CA PHE A 10 23.50 22.94 -2.80
C PHE A 10 24.27 21.66 -3.15
N ILE A 11 24.02 20.53 -2.47
CA ILE A 11 24.68 19.24 -2.74
C ILE A 11 24.39 18.76 -4.17
N THR A 12 23.12 18.80 -4.60
CA THR A 12 22.71 18.39 -5.95
C THR A 12 23.34 19.27 -7.02
N ASN A 13 23.37 20.60 -6.82
CA ASN A 13 24.08 21.52 -7.73
C ASN A 13 25.60 21.30 -7.69
N LEU A 14 26.22 21.14 -6.51
CA LEU A 14 27.66 20.94 -6.39
C LEU A 14 28.12 19.64 -7.07
N GLY A 15 27.39 18.55 -6.87
CA GLY A 15 27.73 17.27 -7.49
C GLY A 15 27.38 17.18 -8.97
N ALA A 16 26.45 18.01 -9.46
CA ALA A 16 26.23 18.20 -10.90
C ALA A 16 27.40 18.97 -11.53
N ILE A 17 27.85 20.05 -10.86
CA ILE A 17 28.99 20.88 -11.28
C ILE A 17 30.31 20.08 -11.28
N HIS A 18 30.55 19.24 -10.26
CA HIS A 18 31.78 18.45 -10.14
C HIS A 18 31.72 17.09 -10.85
N GLY A 19 30.64 16.81 -11.59
CA GLY A 19 30.51 15.58 -12.37
C GLY A 19 30.25 14.31 -11.56
N ALA A 20 30.10 14.39 -10.24
CA ALA A 20 29.74 13.27 -9.37
C ALA A 20 28.34 12.71 -9.65
N PHE A 21 27.44 13.52 -10.23
CA PHE A 21 26.08 13.13 -10.64
C PHE A 21 25.90 13.01 -12.16
N ARG A 22 26.98 12.90 -12.95
CA ARG A 22 26.93 12.81 -14.43
C ARG A 22 26.20 11.60 -15.00
N TYR A 23 25.79 10.64 -14.16
CA TYR A 23 25.04 9.45 -14.58
C TYR A 23 23.75 9.30 -13.77
N GLN A 24 22.74 10.10 -14.12
CA GLN A 24 21.39 9.97 -13.61
C GLN A 24 20.72 8.80 -14.37
N ARG A 25 20.22 7.78 -13.66
CA ARG A 25 19.35 6.79 -14.30
C ARG A 25 18.11 7.52 -14.83
N SER A 26 17.56 7.05 -15.94
CA SER A 26 16.22 7.46 -16.39
C SER A 26 15.27 7.32 -15.19
N VAL A 27 14.62 8.42 -14.83
CA VAL A 27 13.63 8.44 -13.76
C VAL A 27 12.39 7.75 -14.29
N ASN A 28 11.83 6.81 -13.51
CA ASN A 28 10.59 6.15 -13.90
C ASN A 28 9.46 7.20 -13.97
N PRO A 29 8.68 7.27 -15.06
CA PRO A 29 7.62 8.27 -15.20
C PRO A 29 6.58 8.20 -14.07
N GLU A 30 6.35 7.01 -13.52
CA GLU A 30 5.42 6.75 -12.40
C GLU A 30 5.78 7.50 -11.11
N THR A 31 7.02 7.97 -10.96
CA THR A 31 7.46 8.76 -9.80
C THR A 31 6.68 10.07 -9.61
N ASN A 32 6.13 10.63 -10.70
CA ASN A 32 5.39 11.90 -10.68
C ASN A 32 3.92 11.74 -11.06
N MET A 33 3.45 10.49 -11.18
CA MET A 33 2.06 10.18 -11.51
C MET A 33 1.23 10.05 -10.23
N ASN A 34 -0.08 10.33 -10.31
CA ASN A 34 -1.05 9.89 -9.31
C ASN A 34 -1.48 8.43 -9.58
N ILE A 35 -2.33 7.86 -8.71
CA ILE A 35 -2.76 6.45 -8.84
C ILE A 35 -3.45 6.19 -10.20
N SER A 36 -4.44 7.01 -10.57
CA SER A 36 -5.17 6.86 -11.85
C SER A 36 -4.22 6.94 -13.06
N GLN A 37 -3.26 7.86 -13.03
CA GLN A 37 -2.23 7.97 -14.07
C GLN A 37 -1.32 6.74 -14.16
N ILE A 38 -0.98 6.08 -13.03
CA ILE A 38 -0.20 4.84 -13.05
C ILE A 38 -1.02 3.70 -13.69
N ILE A 39 -2.31 3.58 -13.33
CA ILE A 39 -3.22 2.58 -13.89
C ILE A 39 -3.33 2.78 -15.41
N SER A 40 -3.64 4.01 -15.84
CA SER A 40 -3.74 4.40 -17.24
C SER A 40 -2.41 4.24 -18.00
N TYR A 41 -1.26 4.57 -17.39
CA TYR A 41 0.07 4.41 -17.98
C TYR A 41 0.36 2.95 -18.37
N TRP A 42 -0.09 2.01 -17.55
CA TRP A 42 0.01 0.59 -17.86
C TRP A 42 -1.07 0.09 -18.81
N GLY A 43 -2.05 0.91 -19.21
CA GLY A 43 -3.09 0.56 -20.18
C GLY A 43 -4.27 -0.21 -19.58
N TYR A 44 -4.52 -0.06 -18.28
CA TYR A 44 -5.72 -0.58 -17.62
C TYR A 44 -6.80 0.51 -17.52
N PRO A 45 -8.10 0.14 -17.49
CA PRO A 45 -9.16 1.07 -17.17
C PRO A 45 -9.03 1.56 -15.72
N ASP A 46 -9.22 2.86 -15.49
CA ASP A 46 -9.26 3.46 -14.16
C ASP A 46 -10.62 4.12 -13.89
N GLU A 47 -11.12 3.93 -12.67
CA GLU A 47 -12.20 4.72 -12.10
C GLU A 47 -11.77 5.20 -10.70
N GLU A 48 -12.15 6.43 -10.35
CA GLU A 48 -11.84 7.06 -9.06
C GLU A 48 -13.13 7.58 -8.42
N TYR A 49 -13.26 7.35 -7.11
CA TYR A 49 -14.44 7.70 -6.33
C TYR A 49 -14.01 8.39 -5.03
N ASP A 50 -14.67 9.51 -4.71
CA ASP A 50 -14.61 10.12 -3.37
C ASP A 50 -15.78 9.56 -2.55
N ILE A 51 -15.50 8.83 -1.48
CA ILE A 51 -16.53 8.31 -0.55
C ILE A 51 -16.49 9.07 0.77
N VAL A 52 -17.63 9.15 1.47
CA VAL A 52 -17.74 9.89 2.73
C VAL A 52 -17.99 8.93 3.88
N THR A 53 -17.14 8.99 4.91
CA THR A 53 -17.34 8.23 6.15
C THR A 53 -18.42 8.85 7.03
N GLU A 54 -18.98 8.09 7.95
CA GLU A 54 -20.00 8.59 8.88
C GLU A 54 -19.53 9.81 9.67
N ASP A 55 -18.25 9.83 10.07
CA ASP A 55 -17.63 10.94 10.79
C ASP A 55 -17.11 12.07 9.87
N GLY A 56 -17.31 11.97 8.56
CA GLY A 56 -17.18 13.06 7.60
C GLY A 56 -15.84 13.16 6.87
N TYR A 57 -14.95 12.18 6.98
CA TYR A 57 -13.76 12.09 6.12
C TYR A 57 -14.18 11.76 4.69
N ILE A 58 -13.44 12.29 3.72
CA ILE A 58 -13.60 11.96 2.31
C ILE A 58 -12.40 11.13 1.88
N LEU A 59 -12.65 9.88 1.49
CA LEU A 59 -11.63 8.90 1.14
C LEU A 59 -11.59 8.69 -0.37
N GLY A 60 -10.37 8.63 -0.92
CA GLY A 60 -10.13 8.31 -2.32
C GLY A 60 -10.09 6.80 -2.55
N LEU A 61 -11.03 6.30 -3.34
CA LEU A 61 -11.19 4.89 -3.69
C LEU A 61 -10.93 4.70 -5.18
N TYR A 62 -10.05 3.77 -5.55
CA TYR A 62 -9.62 3.53 -6.93
C TYR A 62 -10.06 2.16 -7.40
N ARG A 63 -10.42 2.03 -8.68
CA ARG A 63 -10.92 0.78 -9.24
C ARG A 63 -10.28 0.46 -10.60
N ILE A 64 -9.93 -0.81 -10.78
CA ILE A 64 -9.57 -1.40 -12.07
C ILE A 64 -10.67 -2.42 -12.43
N PRO A 65 -11.68 -2.03 -13.22
CA PRO A 65 -12.87 -2.86 -13.45
C PRO A 65 -12.61 -4.11 -14.30
N TYR A 66 -11.54 -4.16 -15.08
CA TYR A 66 -11.12 -5.31 -15.89
C TYR A 66 -9.65 -5.20 -16.35
N GLY A 67 -9.04 -6.33 -16.73
CA GLY A 67 -7.67 -6.40 -17.26
C GLY A 67 -7.49 -5.80 -18.66
N LYS A 68 -6.25 -5.75 -19.15
CA LYS A 68 -5.92 -5.05 -20.43
C LYS A 68 -6.61 -5.67 -21.64
N ILE A 69 -6.65 -7.00 -21.68
CA ILE A 69 -7.30 -7.73 -22.75
C ILE A 69 -8.75 -7.90 -22.29
N LYS A 70 -9.64 -7.10 -22.88
CA LYS A 70 -11.07 -7.27 -22.65
C LYS A 70 -11.46 -8.65 -23.18
N SER A 71 -11.67 -9.62 -22.29
CA SER A 71 -12.32 -10.85 -22.70
C SER A 71 -13.75 -10.49 -23.13
N ASP A 72 -14.00 -10.51 -24.43
CA ASP A 72 -15.31 -10.18 -25.03
C ASP A 72 -16.44 -11.11 -24.53
N ASN A 73 -16.09 -12.19 -23.85
CA ASN A 73 -17.01 -13.00 -23.08
C ASN A 73 -16.98 -12.57 -21.60
N ASN A 74 -17.95 -11.75 -21.19
CA ASN A 74 -19.01 -12.23 -20.29
C ASN A 74 -19.90 -11.09 -19.80
N SER A 75 -21.19 -11.27 -20.06
CA SER A 75 -22.34 -10.67 -19.36
C SER A 75 -22.41 -11.04 -17.86
N ALA A 76 -21.39 -11.68 -17.31
CA ALA A 76 -21.31 -12.08 -15.91
C ALA A 76 -20.59 -10.99 -15.11
N GLN A 77 -21.22 -10.58 -14.01
CA GLN A 77 -20.67 -9.64 -13.04
C GLN A 77 -19.34 -10.19 -12.49
N ARG A 78 -18.24 -9.44 -12.67
CA ARG A 78 -16.92 -9.81 -12.13
C ARG A 78 -16.96 -9.76 -10.61
N ARG A 79 -16.29 -10.71 -9.96
CA ARG A 79 -16.21 -10.74 -8.49
C ARG A 79 -15.30 -9.63 -8.00
N VAL A 80 -15.69 -9.03 -6.89
CA VAL A 80 -14.97 -7.89 -6.32
C VAL A 80 -13.85 -8.36 -5.39
N VAL A 81 -12.66 -7.78 -5.59
CA VAL A 81 -11.53 -7.90 -4.68
C VAL A 81 -11.15 -6.51 -4.18
N TYR A 82 -11.20 -6.30 -2.87
CA TYR A 82 -10.78 -5.06 -2.21
C TYR A 82 -9.39 -5.20 -1.61
N LEU A 83 -8.49 -4.28 -1.97
CA LEU A 83 -7.10 -4.24 -1.55
C LEU A 83 -6.87 -3.07 -0.60
N GLN A 84 -6.57 -3.37 0.67
CA GLN A 84 -6.27 -2.39 1.71
C GLN A 84 -4.78 -2.30 1.99
N HIS A 85 -4.20 -1.13 1.76
CA HIS A 85 -2.80 -0.88 2.05
C HIS A 85 -2.52 -0.83 3.57
N GLY A 86 -1.25 -0.99 3.93
CA GLY A 86 -0.77 -0.95 5.31
C GLY A 86 -0.34 0.43 5.78
N LEU A 87 0.23 0.47 6.98
CA LEU A 87 0.67 1.68 7.65
C LEU A 87 1.66 2.48 6.78
N LEU A 88 1.42 3.79 6.70
CA LEU A 88 2.16 4.78 5.91
C LEU A 88 2.19 4.56 4.39
N THR A 89 1.52 3.55 3.87
CA THR A 89 1.45 3.32 2.44
C THR A 89 0.17 3.90 1.86
N SER A 90 -0.09 3.65 0.58
CA SER A 90 -1.36 4.02 -0.08
C SER A 90 -1.78 2.94 -1.07
N ALA A 91 -2.94 3.10 -1.71
CA ALA A 91 -3.41 2.22 -2.78
C ALA A 91 -2.37 2.03 -3.91
N SER A 92 -1.45 2.98 -4.14
CA SER A 92 -0.39 2.84 -5.14
C SER A 92 0.55 1.65 -4.88
N SER A 93 0.64 1.15 -3.64
CA SER A 93 1.45 -0.03 -3.31
C SER A 93 1.08 -1.26 -4.14
N TRP A 94 -0.20 -1.43 -4.44
CA TRP A 94 -0.72 -2.58 -5.19
C TRP A 94 -0.41 -2.53 -6.71
N ILE A 95 0.11 -1.40 -7.19
CA ILE A 95 0.38 -1.10 -8.60
C ILE A 95 1.76 -0.43 -8.83
N SER A 96 2.65 -0.48 -7.84
CA SER A 96 3.95 0.22 -7.89
C SER A 96 4.99 -0.49 -8.77
N ASN A 97 4.76 -1.76 -9.10
CA ASN A 97 5.62 -2.59 -9.93
C ASN A 97 5.06 -2.73 -11.36
N LEU A 98 5.65 -3.64 -12.13
CA LEU A 98 5.15 -4.00 -13.46
C LEU A 98 3.81 -4.75 -13.35
N PRO A 99 2.97 -4.75 -14.41
CA PRO A 99 1.69 -5.45 -14.41
C PRO A 99 1.73 -6.94 -14.06
N ASN A 100 2.80 -7.65 -14.43
CA ASN A 100 3.00 -9.06 -14.11
C ASN A 100 3.51 -9.31 -12.68
N ASN A 101 3.73 -8.25 -11.90
CA ASN A 101 4.26 -8.33 -10.54
C ASN A 101 3.61 -7.27 -9.62
N SER A 102 2.33 -7.02 -9.80
CA SER A 102 1.54 -6.07 -9.01
C SER A 102 0.15 -6.63 -8.84
N LEU A 103 -0.24 -6.91 -7.60
CA LEU A 103 -1.47 -7.66 -7.31
C LEU A 103 -2.71 -7.01 -7.95
N GLY A 104 -2.79 -5.68 -7.95
CA GLY A 104 -3.93 -4.97 -8.56
C GLY A 104 -4.09 -5.26 -10.05
N PHE A 105 -2.98 -5.29 -10.79
CA PHE A 105 -2.99 -5.59 -12.23
C PHE A 105 -3.21 -7.09 -12.50
N ILE A 106 -2.57 -7.95 -11.72
CA ILE A 106 -2.68 -9.41 -11.86
C ILE A 106 -4.13 -9.86 -11.62
N LEU A 107 -4.79 -9.34 -10.60
CA LEU A 107 -6.21 -9.65 -10.33
C LEU A 107 -7.12 -9.16 -11.46
N ALA A 108 -6.88 -7.95 -11.98
CA ALA A 108 -7.67 -7.44 -13.10
C ALA A 108 -7.54 -8.34 -14.34
N ASP A 109 -6.31 -8.78 -14.67
CA ASP A 109 -6.06 -9.71 -15.77
C ASP A 109 -6.59 -11.13 -15.50
N ALA A 110 -6.70 -11.53 -14.24
CA ALA A 110 -7.35 -12.77 -13.81
C ALA A 110 -8.90 -12.70 -13.82
N GLY A 111 -9.49 -11.55 -14.20
CA GLY A 111 -10.93 -11.39 -14.41
C GLY A 111 -11.70 -10.85 -13.21
N TYR A 112 -11.02 -10.31 -12.19
CA TYR A 112 -11.66 -9.69 -11.02
C TYR A 112 -11.96 -8.20 -11.25
N ASP A 113 -12.96 -7.69 -10.51
CA ASP A 113 -13.22 -6.27 -10.34
C ASP A 113 -12.42 -5.76 -9.12
N VAL A 114 -11.33 -5.04 -9.37
CA VAL A 114 -10.35 -4.70 -8.34
C VAL A 114 -10.62 -3.32 -7.77
N TRP A 115 -10.78 -3.23 -6.46
CA TRP A 115 -10.96 -1.99 -5.72
C TRP A 115 -9.79 -1.78 -4.75
N MET A 116 -9.28 -0.56 -4.65
CA MET A 116 -8.13 -0.21 -3.82
C MET A 116 -8.47 1.00 -2.95
N GLY A 117 -8.53 0.79 -1.64
CA GLY A 117 -8.90 1.84 -0.68
C GLY A 117 -7.72 2.65 -0.19
N ASN A 118 -7.99 3.87 0.29
CA ASN A 118 -7.03 4.70 1.01
C ASN A 118 -7.57 5.11 2.37
N SER A 119 -6.80 4.83 3.42
CA SER A 119 -7.13 5.26 4.78
C SER A 119 -7.07 6.78 4.93
N ARG A 120 -7.92 7.33 5.81
CA ARG A 120 -7.92 8.74 6.19
C ARG A 120 -6.52 9.28 6.52
N GLY A 121 -6.25 10.51 6.07
CA GLY A 121 -4.98 11.22 6.30
C GLY A 121 -3.83 10.92 5.32
N THR A 122 -3.94 9.84 4.53
CA THR A 122 -3.07 9.64 3.36
C THR A 122 -3.25 10.80 2.37
N ILE A 123 -2.31 11.01 1.45
CA ILE A 123 -2.42 12.08 0.44
C ILE A 123 -3.70 11.99 -0.42
N TRP A 124 -4.30 10.80 -0.54
CA TRP A 124 -5.51 10.56 -1.33
C TRP A 124 -6.81 10.64 -0.51
N SER A 125 -6.70 10.65 0.82
CA SER A 125 -7.85 10.72 1.75
C SER A 125 -7.66 11.82 2.80
N ARG A 126 -7.15 12.99 2.37
CA ARG A 126 -6.86 14.15 3.24
C ARG A 126 -7.89 15.28 3.10
N LYS A 127 -9.16 14.91 3.05
CA LYS A 127 -10.29 15.84 2.96
C LYS A 127 -11.34 15.46 4.00
N HIS A 128 -12.14 16.43 4.41
CA HIS A 128 -13.22 16.23 5.38
C HIS A 128 -14.32 17.26 5.12
N LEU A 129 -15.58 16.89 5.36
CA LEU A 129 -16.74 17.77 5.17
C LEU A 129 -16.72 19.03 6.06
N TYR A 130 -16.20 18.92 7.29
CA TYR A 130 -16.33 19.96 8.31
C TYR A 130 -14.97 20.46 8.81
N LEU A 131 -13.97 19.59 8.87
CA LEU A 131 -12.65 19.90 9.44
C LEU A 131 -11.64 20.31 8.36
N LYS A 132 -10.72 21.21 8.71
CA LYS A 132 -9.61 21.60 7.84
C LYS A 132 -8.41 20.70 8.11
N SER A 133 -7.67 20.32 7.06
CA SER A 133 -6.49 19.46 7.18
C SER A 133 -5.33 20.03 8.01
N ASN A 134 -5.40 21.31 8.41
CA ASN A 134 -4.43 21.94 9.30
C ASN A 134 -4.93 22.05 10.76
N SER A 135 -6.14 21.60 11.06
CA SER A 135 -6.70 21.58 12.41
C SER A 135 -6.24 20.32 13.16
N LYS A 136 -6.18 20.36 14.49
CA LYS A 136 -5.75 19.20 15.31
C LYS A 136 -6.80 18.09 15.28
N GLU A 137 -8.07 18.49 15.24
CA GLU A 137 -9.24 17.62 15.24
C GLU A 137 -9.27 16.73 13.99
N PHE A 138 -8.82 17.25 12.84
CA PHE A 138 -8.66 16.48 11.60
C PHE A 138 -7.65 15.33 11.75
N TRP A 139 -6.69 15.43 12.67
CA TRP A 139 -5.67 14.42 12.88
C TRP A 139 -5.91 13.58 14.14
N ALA A 140 -7.09 13.72 14.75
CA ALA A 140 -7.46 13.02 15.98
C ALA A 140 -8.06 11.63 15.68
N PHE A 141 -7.30 10.77 14.99
CA PHE A 141 -7.71 9.41 14.63
C PHE A 141 -6.55 8.42 14.71
N SER A 142 -6.87 7.12 14.78
CA SER A 142 -5.96 5.99 14.64
C SER A 142 -6.56 4.91 13.72
N PHE A 143 -5.98 3.72 13.69
CA PHE A 143 -6.54 2.58 12.98
C PHE A 143 -7.90 2.13 13.53
N ASP A 144 -8.27 2.55 14.76
CA ASP A 144 -9.61 2.33 15.32
C ASP A 144 -10.69 2.97 14.44
N GLU A 145 -10.52 4.25 14.12
CA GLU A 145 -11.46 4.96 13.25
C GLU A 145 -11.40 4.44 11.81
N MET A 146 -10.25 3.96 11.34
CA MET A 146 -10.14 3.32 10.04
C MET A 146 -10.99 2.04 9.98
N ALA A 147 -10.89 1.19 11.01
CA ALA A 147 -11.69 -0.03 11.10
C ALA A 147 -13.18 0.27 11.31
N LYS A 148 -13.50 1.28 12.14
CA LYS A 148 -14.86 1.62 12.51
C LYS A 148 -15.63 2.39 11.42
N TYR A 149 -14.96 3.23 10.64
CA TYR A 149 -15.64 4.13 9.70
C TYR A 149 -15.12 4.03 8.26
N ASP A 150 -13.80 3.95 8.03
CA ASP A 150 -13.26 3.92 6.65
C ASP A 150 -13.65 2.63 5.94
N LEU A 151 -13.45 1.49 6.61
CA LEU A 151 -13.72 0.18 6.04
C LEU A 151 -15.22 -0.01 5.75
N PRO A 152 -16.16 0.22 6.70
CA PRO A 152 -17.59 0.12 6.40
C PRO A 152 -18.03 1.04 5.26
N ALA A 153 -17.61 2.32 5.27
CA ALA A 153 -17.99 3.26 4.20
C ALA A 153 -17.48 2.80 2.82
N SER A 154 -16.28 2.23 2.77
CA SER A 154 -15.70 1.70 1.53
C SER A 154 -16.46 0.47 1.03
N ILE A 155 -16.70 -0.50 1.91
CA ILE A 155 -17.39 -1.74 1.53
C ILE A 155 -18.84 -1.49 1.15
N ASP A 156 -19.57 -0.68 1.92
CA ASP A 156 -20.97 -0.34 1.64
C ASP A 156 -21.11 0.37 0.29
N PHE A 157 -20.19 1.28 -0.02
CA PHE A 157 -20.15 1.94 -1.32
C PHE A 157 -19.93 0.93 -2.46
N ILE A 158 -18.97 0.03 -2.31
CA ILE A 158 -18.64 -1.00 -3.31
C ILE A 158 -19.81 -1.95 -3.52
N VAL A 159 -20.41 -2.47 -2.45
CA VAL A 159 -21.58 -3.36 -2.51
C VAL A 159 -22.73 -2.66 -3.22
N LYS A 160 -23.00 -1.39 -2.89
CA LYS A 160 -24.04 -0.60 -3.54
C LYS A 160 -23.75 -0.33 -5.03
N GLN A 161 -22.51 -0.01 -5.36
CA GLN A 161 -22.09 0.33 -6.73
C GLN A 161 -22.08 -0.89 -7.64
N THR A 162 -21.67 -2.05 -7.10
CA THR A 162 -21.49 -3.28 -7.88
C THR A 162 -22.73 -4.16 -7.85
N GLY A 163 -23.48 -4.19 -6.75
CA GLY A 163 -24.56 -5.14 -6.48
C GLY A 163 -24.08 -6.51 -5.99
N GLN A 164 -22.80 -6.68 -5.65
CA GLN A 164 -22.25 -7.93 -5.09
C GLN A 164 -22.54 -8.04 -3.59
N GLU A 165 -23.02 -9.19 -3.13
CA GLU A 165 -23.25 -9.43 -1.69
C GLU A 165 -21.97 -9.82 -0.92
N LYS A 166 -20.95 -10.32 -1.61
CA LYS A 166 -19.69 -10.79 -1.02
C LYS A 166 -18.52 -10.15 -1.75
N ILE A 167 -17.48 -9.83 -1.01
CA ILE A 167 -16.22 -9.29 -1.52
C ILE A 167 -15.06 -10.10 -0.95
N PHE A 168 -13.98 -10.25 -1.72
CA PHE A 168 -12.71 -10.75 -1.19
C PHE A 168 -11.89 -9.58 -0.67
N TYR A 169 -11.36 -9.71 0.54
CA TYR A 169 -10.59 -8.66 1.20
C TYR A 169 -9.13 -9.09 1.34
N VAL A 170 -8.22 -8.29 0.79
CA VAL A 170 -6.77 -8.47 0.94
C VAL A 170 -6.21 -7.28 1.71
N LEU A 171 -5.52 -7.57 2.82
CA LEU A 171 -4.90 -6.59 3.70
C LEU A 171 -3.39 -6.79 3.73
N PHE A 172 -2.64 -5.68 3.74
CA PHE A 172 -1.20 -5.68 3.94
C PHE A 172 -0.79 -4.87 5.18
N GLY A 173 0.11 -5.41 6.00
CA GLY A 173 0.94 -4.69 6.98
C GLY A 173 0.38 -4.51 8.41
N ASN A 174 1.30 -4.41 9.39
CA ASN A 174 1.10 -4.02 10.81
C ASN A 174 2.40 -3.36 11.32
N LYS A 175 2.33 -2.18 11.98
CA LYS A 175 3.42 -1.29 12.51
C LYS A 175 4.35 -0.58 11.48
N ASP A 176 4.49 0.76 11.53
CA ASP A 176 5.65 1.62 11.16
C ASP A 176 5.39 3.16 11.22
N PHE A 177 6.43 4.01 11.34
CA PHE A 177 6.32 5.50 11.38
C PHE A 177 7.34 6.29 10.53
N LEU A 178 6.85 7.07 9.55
CA LEU A 178 7.49 8.23 8.91
C LEU A 178 6.40 9.14 8.29
N PRO A 179 6.36 10.46 8.56
CA PRO A 179 5.34 11.35 8.01
C PRO A 179 5.56 11.66 6.52
N ASN A 180 4.47 11.71 5.74
CA ASN A 180 4.49 12.20 4.35
C ASN A 180 4.62 13.73 4.30
N SER A 181 5.54 14.23 3.46
CA SER A 181 5.65 15.66 3.16
C SER A 181 6.01 15.89 1.69
N PRO A 182 5.76 17.08 1.11
CA PRO A 182 6.24 17.41 -0.24
C PRO A 182 7.76 17.23 -0.39
N PHE A 183 8.49 17.35 0.73
CA PHE A 183 9.93 17.13 0.81
C PHE A 183 10.32 15.66 0.60
N THR A 184 9.61 14.68 1.19
CA THR A 184 9.90 13.25 1.01
C THR A 184 9.68 12.82 -0.45
N ARG A 185 8.63 13.34 -1.10
CA ARG A 185 8.38 13.11 -2.54
C ARG A 185 9.48 13.67 -3.44
N ILE A 186 10.04 14.84 -3.11
CA ILE A 186 11.17 15.44 -3.85
C ILE A 186 12.46 14.63 -3.65
N ILE A 187 12.71 14.13 -2.43
CA ILE A 187 13.83 13.23 -2.17
C ILE A 187 13.70 11.95 -3.01
N GLY A 188 12.52 11.32 -2.99
CA GLY A 188 12.23 10.11 -3.77
C GLY A 188 12.46 10.30 -5.27
N SER A 189 11.88 11.35 -5.85
CA SER A 189 11.95 11.61 -7.30
C SER A 189 13.30 12.15 -7.81
N LYS A 190 14.08 12.88 -7.00
CA LYS A 190 15.32 13.54 -7.47
C LYS A 190 16.61 12.93 -6.95
N LEU A 191 16.64 12.43 -5.71
CA LEU A 191 17.84 11.87 -5.09
C LEU A 191 17.93 10.36 -5.33
N CYS A 192 16.85 9.61 -5.11
CA CYS A 192 16.88 8.15 -5.18
C CYS A 192 17.21 7.52 -6.56
N PRO A 193 16.92 8.16 -7.72
CA PRO A 193 17.41 7.68 -9.02
C PRO A 193 18.94 7.74 -9.18
N GLN A 194 19.65 8.49 -8.34
CA GLN A 194 21.10 8.63 -8.44
C GLN A 194 21.83 7.40 -7.86
N LYS A 195 22.85 6.88 -8.57
CA LYS A 195 23.59 5.66 -8.18
C LYS A 195 24.14 5.67 -6.74
N ILE A 196 24.56 6.83 -6.25
CA ILE A 196 25.11 6.99 -4.90
C ILE A 196 24.02 6.87 -3.84
N PHE A 197 22.85 7.46 -4.11
CA PHE A 197 21.77 7.55 -3.15
C PHE A 197 20.78 6.39 -3.21
N VAL A 198 20.72 5.60 -4.30
CA VAL A 198 19.79 4.46 -4.41
C VAL A 198 19.95 3.45 -3.26
N LYS A 199 21.20 3.17 -2.83
CA LYS A 199 21.49 2.29 -1.69
C LYS A 199 21.12 2.91 -0.35
N ILE A 200 21.20 4.25 -0.25
CA ILE A 200 20.83 4.99 0.96
C ILE A 200 19.30 5.04 1.05
N CYS A 201 18.62 5.32 -0.07
CA CYS A 201 17.17 5.33 -0.15
C CYS A 201 16.58 3.96 0.16
N SER A 202 17.13 2.87 -0.37
CA SER A 202 16.66 1.53 0.01
C SER A 202 16.88 1.26 1.50
N ARG A 203 18.05 1.61 2.06
CA ARG A 203 18.30 1.47 3.50
C ARG A 203 17.37 2.32 4.37
N ILE A 204 16.99 3.53 3.94
CA ILE A 204 16.08 4.42 4.69
C ILE A 204 14.63 3.94 4.57
N LEU A 205 14.18 3.56 3.37
CA LEU A 205 12.82 3.09 3.12
C LEU A 205 12.50 1.86 3.97
N PHE A 206 13.49 0.98 4.15
CA PHE A 206 13.30 -0.35 4.72
C PHE A 206 14.06 -0.55 6.03
N MET A 207 14.55 0.52 6.65
CA MET A 207 15.24 0.45 7.96
C MET A 207 14.35 -0.17 9.04
N MET A 208 13.02 0.01 8.89
CA MET A 208 12.01 -0.39 9.86
C MET A 208 11.21 -1.62 9.40
N CYS A 209 10.92 -1.73 8.10
CA CYS A 209 10.22 -2.88 7.52
C CYS A 209 11.10 -4.14 7.31
N GLY A 210 12.42 -3.96 7.25
CA GLY A 210 13.31 -4.95 6.63
C GLY A 210 13.12 -5.01 5.11
N TYR A 211 14.17 -5.39 4.38
CA TYR A 211 14.09 -5.74 2.97
C TYR A 211 15.18 -6.74 2.61
N ASP A 212 14.85 -7.69 1.74
CA ASP A 212 15.87 -8.44 1.02
C ASP A 212 16.33 -7.64 -0.21
N GLN A 213 17.56 -7.12 -0.17
CA GLN A 213 18.14 -6.38 -1.29
C GLN A 213 18.17 -7.22 -2.58
N LYS A 214 18.20 -8.55 -2.49
CA LYS A 214 18.17 -9.45 -3.66
C LYS A 214 16.76 -9.61 -4.23
N ASN A 215 15.73 -9.43 -3.42
CA ASN A 215 14.34 -9.59 -3.83
C ASN A 215 13.64 -8.27 -4.16
N LEU A 216 14.34 -7.14 -4.12
CA LEU A 216 13.79 -5.83 -4.47
C LEU A 216 14.27 -5.35 -5.84
N ASN A 217 13.35 -4.79 -6.65
CA ASN A 217 13.73 -4.09 -7.87
C ASN A 217 14.41 -2.74 -7.57
N MET A 218 15.75 -2.78 -7.47
CA MET A 218 16.57 -1.59 -7.21
C MET A 218 16.48 -0.48 -8.28
N SER A 219 15.88 -0.77 -9.45
CA SER A 219 15.64 0.24 -10.49
C SER A 219 14.32 0.99 -10.31
N ARG A 220 13.49 0.61 -9.33
CA ARG A 220 12.18 1.23 -9.02
C ARG A 220 12.10 1.85 -7.62
N VAL A 221 13.22 1.89 -6.89
CA VAL A 221 13.30 2.52 -5.55
C VAL A 221 12.85 3.98 -5.58
N ASP A 222 13.06 4.68 -6.70
CA ASP A 222 12.55 6.03 -6.92
C ASP A 222 11.01 6.08 -6.91
N VAL A 223 10.34 5.12 -7.54
CA VAL A 223 8.87 4.98 -7.51
C VAL A 223 8.40 4.71 -6.09
N TYR A 224 8.97 3.71 -5.40
CA TYR A 224 8.56 3.36 -4.04
C TYR A 224 8.69 4.53 -3.08
N MET A 225 9.80 5.27 -3.14
CA MET A 225 10.08 6.45 -2.31
C MET A 225 9.27 7.69 -2.68
N ALA A 226 8.84 7.82 -3.95
CA ALA A 226 8.00 8.94 -4.36
C ALA A 226 6.57 8.82 -3.81
N HIS A 227 6.11 7.58 -3.62
CA HIS A 227 4.75 7.25 -3.18
C HIS A 227 4.65 6.90 -1.69
N ASN A 228 5.76 6.54 -1.04
CA ASN A 228 5.79 6.16 0.37
C ASN A 228 6.83 6.99 1.15
N PRO A 229 6.52 7.46 2.37
CA PRO A 229 5.24 7.30 3.06
C PRO A 229 4.14 8.18 2.44
N ALA A 230 2.87 7.78 2.51
CA ALA A 230 1.71 8.51 2.01
C ALA A 230 0.98 9.34 3.08
N GLY A 231 1.34 9.16 4.36
CA GLY A 231 0.92 10.01 5.48
C GLY A 231 -0.08 9.35 6.41
N THR A 232 -0.03 9.76 7.68
CA THR A 232 -0.92 9.30 8.75
C THR A 232 -0.95 10.34 9.88
N SER A 233 -1.84 10.19 10.86
CA SER A 233 -1.88 11.05 12.05
C SER A 233 -0.79 10.69 13.05
N VAL A 234 -0.39 11.66 13.88
CA VAL A 234 0.47 11.38 15.05
C VAL A 234 -0.25 10.47 16.04
N GLN A 235 -1.57 10.62 16.20
CA GLN A 235 -2.37 9.78 17.10
C GLN A 235 -2.35 8.30 16.69
N ASN A 236 -2.38 7.99 15.39
CA ASN A 236 -2.24 6.62 14.90
C ASN A 236 -0.92 5.99 15.35
N ILE A 237 0.15 6.77 15.30
CA ILE A 237 1.50 6.33 15.67
C ILE A 237 1.63 6.17 17.17
N LEU A 238 1.05 7.12 17.93
CA LEU A 238 0.95 6.99 19.38
C LEU A 238 0.18 5.73 19.77
N HIS A 239 -0.87 5.37 19.02
CA HIS A 239 -1.60 4.11 19.22
C HIS A 239 -0.67 2.90 19.00
N TRP A 240 0.09 2.86 17.90
CA TRP A 240 1.02 1.74 17.63
C TRP A 240 2.12 1.53 18.67
N ILE A 241 2.56 2.59 19.36
CA ILE A 241 3.61 2.50 20.39
C ILE A 241 3.05 2.38 21.81
N GLN A 242 1.73 2.21 21.98
CA GLN A 242 1.15 1.97 23.29
C GLN A 242 1.77 0.71 23.91
N THR A 243 2.12 0.80 25.19
CA THR A 243 2.77 -0.29 25.93
C THR A 243 1.83 -1.43 26.28
N THR A 244 0.52 -1.18 26.22
CA THR A 244 -0.54 -2.18 26.42
C THR A 244 -1.28 -2.36 25.11
N ALA A 245 -1.32 -3.59 24.60
CA ALA A 245 -2.09 -3.90 23.40
C ALA A 245 -3.59 -3.64 23.64
N PRO A 246 -4.30 -3.05 22.67
CA PRO A 246 -5.75 -2.89 22.76
C PRO A 246 -6.45 -4.25 22.80
N LEU A 247 -7.52 -4.35 23.59
CA LEU A 247 -8.30 -5.57 23.78
C LEU A 247 -9.21 -5.85 22.58
N TYR A 248 -8.63 -6.23 21.44
CA TYR A 248 -9.38 -6.74 20.29
C TYR A 248 -9.38 -8.26 20.32
N ASN A 249 -10.54 -8.87 20.54
CA ASN A 249 -10.66 -10.32 20.59
C ASN A 249 -10.75 -10.90 19.18
N VAL A 250 -9.61 -11.34 18.65
CA VAL A 250 -9.50 -11.96 17.31
C VAL A 250 -10.33 -13.24 17.21
N THR A 251 -10.60 -13.93 18.32
CA THR A 251 -11.41 -15.16 18.29
C THR A 251 -12.87 -14.93 17.87
N ASN A 252 -13.34 -13.67 17.87
CA ASN A 252 -14.65 -13.30 17.34
C ASN A 252 -14.66 -13.15 15.81
N MET A 253 -13.50 -13.19 15.14
CA MET A 253 -13.39 -13.10 13.70
C MET A 253 -13.72 -14.45 13.04
N ASN A 254 -14.92 -14.54 12.46
CA ASN A 254 -15.42 -15.76 11.82
C ASN A 254 -15.15 -15.83 10.32
N VAL A 255 -14.55 -14.79 9.72
CA VAL A 255 -14.23 -14.73 8.29
C VAL A 255 -13.18 -15.78 7.96
N SER A 256 -13.39 -16.53 6.87
CA SER A 256 -12.39 -17.46 6.34
C SER A 256 -11.12 -16.70 5.98
N THR A 257 -10.05 -16.96 6.72
CA THR A 257 -8.82 -16.17 6.66
C THR A 257 -7.68 -17.02 6.14
N ALA A 258 -6.96 -16.51 5.14
CA ALA A 258 -5.70 -17.06 4.64
C ALA A 258 -4.57 -16.09 5.02
N THR A 259 -3.44 -16.60 5.51
CA THR A 259 -2.33 -15.78 6.00
C THR A 259 -1.00 -16.15 5.36
N TRP A 260 -0.17 -15.13 5.14
CA TRP A 260 1.23 -15.28 4.76
C TRP A 260 2.09 -14.39 5.66
N ASN A 261 3.24 -14.90 6.12
CA ASN A 261 4.20 -14.12 6.91
C ASN A 261 5.65 -14.38 6.48
N GLY A 262 6.51 -13.39 6.69
CA GLY A 262 7.95 -13.50 6.42
C GLY A 262 8.71 -13.94 7.67
N ALA A 263 9.66 -14.87 7.52
CA ALA A 263 10.49 -15.27 8.66
C ALA A 263 11.48 -14.19 9.11
N ASN A 264 11.78 -13.22 8.24
CA ASN A 264 12.63 -12.06 8.53
C ASN A 264 11.82 -10.76 8.64
N ASP A 265 10.50 -10.85 8.83
CA ASP A 265 9.64 -9.69 9.04
C ASP A 265 9.92 -9.09 10.43
N LEU A 266 10.25 -7.79 10.47
CA LEU A 266 10.58 -7.07 11.70
C LEU A 266 9.36 -6.42 12.35
N LEU A 267 8.22 -6.39 11.63
CA LEU A 267 7.02 -5.66 12.03
C LEU A 267 5.87 -6.62 12.35
N ALA A 268 5.62 -7.58 11.45
CA ALA A 268 4.78 -8.74 11.70
C ALA A 268 5.69 -9.93 12.04
N ASP A 269 6.40 -9.80 13.16
CA ASP A 269 7.42 -10.78 13.52
C ASP A 269 6.81 -12.17 13.76
N PRO A 270 7.57 -13.25 13.53
CA PRO A 270 7.03 -14.61 13.63
C PRO A 270 6.43 -14.98 14.99
N GLU A 271 6.87 -14.36 16.09
CA GLU A 271 6.34 -14.66 17.43
C GLU A 271 4.94 -14.04 17.59
N ASP A 272 4.78 -12.76 17.27
CA ASP A 272 3.48 -12.08 17.24
C ASP A 272 2.52 -12.78 16.26
N VAL A 273 3.02 -13.24 15.10
CA VAL A 273 2.22 -14.02 14.14
C VAL A 273 1.77 -15.35 14.74
N ASN A 274 2.64 -16.11 15.40
CA ASN A 274 2.26 -17.39 16.01
C ASN A 274 1.15 -17.24 17.06
N ILE A 275 1.18 -16.14 17.83
CA ILE A 275 0.10 -15.79 18.76
C ILE A 275 -1.19 -15.53 17.98
N LEU A 276 -1.15 -14.68 16.96
CA LEU A 276 -2.31 -14.37 16.13
C LEU A 276 -2.92 -15.62 15.48
N LEU A 277 -2.10 -16.53 14.94
CA LEU A 277 -2.57 -17.77 14.32
C LEU A 277 -3.30 -18.68 15.30
N SER A 278 -2.95 -18.63 16.59
CA SER A 278 -3.64 -19.39 17.64
C SER A 278 -5.03 -18.84 17.98
N GLU A 279 -5.29 -17.57 17.64
CA GLU A 279 -6.56 -16.89 17.92
C GLU A 279 -7.54 -16.89 16.74
N ILE A 280 -7.05 -17.01 15.50
CA ILE A 280 -7.90 -17.08 14.30
C ILE A 280 -8.67 -18.42 14.28
N ARG A 281 -9.99 -18.36 14.47
CA ARG A 281 -10.83 -19.56 14.54
C ARG A 281 -11.12 -20.21 13.18
N ASN A 282 -11.27 -19.41 12.12
CA ASN A 282 -11.60 -19.88 10.77
C ASN A 282 -10.40 -19.69 9.83
N HIS A 283 -9.30 -20.38 10.14
CA HIS A 283 -8.04 -20.30 9.39
C HIS A 283 -7.99 -21.36 8.30
N ILE A 284 -8.05 -20.93 7.04
CA ILE A 284 -8.15 -21.83 5.88
C ILE A 284 -6.80 -22.13 5.21
N TYR A 285 -5.80 -21.27 5.41
CA TYR A 285 -4.49 -21.40 4.79
C TYR A 285 -3.42 -20.60 5.53
N HIS A 286 -2.22 -21.15 5.64
CA HIS A 286 -1.06 -20.47 6.20
C HIS A 286 0.23 -20.81 5.44
N LYS A 287 1.07 -19.80 5.21
CA LYS A 287 2.43 -20.00 4.69
C LYS A 287 3.43 -19.00 5.27
N THR A 288 4.51 -19.53 5.83
CA THR A 288 5.69 -18.73 6.18
C THR A 288 6.73 -18.80 5.07
N ILE A 289 7.25 -17.64 4.63
CA ILE A 289 8.28 -17.54 3.60
C ILE A 289 9.61 -17.15 4.25
N SER A 290 10.59 -18.05 4.17
CA SER A 290 11.83 -17.98 4.97
C SER A 290 12.71 -16.77 4.69
N HIS A 291 12.74 -16.28 3.45
CA HIS A 291 13.57 -15.12 3.07
C HIS A 291 12.81 -13.79 3.09
N TYR A 292 11.48 -13.82 3.25
CA TYR A 292 10.67 -12.61 3.19
C TYR A 292 10.83 -11.74 4.43
N SER A 293 10.90 -10.44 4.17
CA SER A 293 10.69 -9.34 5.08
C SER A 293 9.33 -8.68 4.81
N HIS A 294 9.00 -7.62 5.56
CA HIS A 294 7.67 -7.02 5.51
C HIS A 294 7.28 -6.52 4.11
N ILE A 295 8.19 -5.85 3.40
CA ILE A 295 7.83 -5.21 2.14
C ILE A 295 7.82 -6.17 0.93
N ASP A 296 8.35 -7.38 1.09
CA ASP A 296 8.43 -8.35 0.00
C ASP A 296 7.03 -8.74 -0.50
N PHE A 297 6.02 -8.71 0.37
CA PHE A 297 4.61 -8.94 0.02
C PHE A 297 4.00 -7.89 -0.90
N LEU A 298 4.64 -6.73 -1.06
CA LEU A 298 4.24 -5.70 -2.02
C LEU A 298 5.20 -5.63 -3.21
N PHE A 299 6.51 -5.61 -2.92
CA PHE A 299 7.53 -5.23 -3.90
C PHE A 299 8.51 -6.34 -4.28
N GLY A 300 8.38 -7.53 -3.68
CA GLY A 300 9.24 -8.69 -3.96
C GLY A 300 9.27 -9.05 -5.45
N LEU A 301 10.42 -9.45 -5.97
CA LEU A 301 10.56 -9.87 -7.36
C LEU A 301 9.86 -11.19 -7.63
N ASP A 302 9.76 -12.05 -6.62
CA ASP A 302 9.16 -13.39 -6.67
C ASP A 302 7.73 -13.47 -6.08
N VAL A 303 7.14 -12.34 -5.64
CA VAL A 303 5.86 -12.32 -4.90
C VAL A 303 4.68 -12.88 -5.68
N TYR A 304 4.71 -12.79 -7.02
CA TYR A 304 3.73 -13.48 -7.85
C TYR A 304 3.72 -15.00 -7.58
N HIS A 305 4.90 -15.62 -7.56
CA HIS A 305 5.04 -17.06 -7.37
C HIS A 305 4.87 -17.49 -5.92
N GLN A 306 5.24 -16.63 -4.97
CA GLN A 306 5.19 -16.96 -3.55
C GLN A 306 3.84 -16.69 -2.90
N VAL A 307 3.06 -15.74 -3.41
CA VAL A 307 1.85 -15.24 -2.73
C VAL A 307 0.70 -15.01 -3.72
N TYR A 308 0.87 -14.16 -4.73
CA TYR A 308 -0.28 -13.68 -5.51
C TYR A 308 -0.97 -14.78 -6.31
N ARG A 309 -0.21 -15.77 -6.82
CA ARG A 309 -0.80 -16.95 -7.46
C ARG A 309 -1.68 -17.74 -6.48
N GLU A 310 -1.20 -17.96 -5.25
CA GLU A 310 -1.95 -18.69 -4.22
C GLU A 310 -3.20 -17.92 -3.78
N ILE A 311 -3.16 -16.58 -3.72
CA ILE A 311 -4.35 -15.74 -3.50
C ILE A 311 -5.41 -16.02 -4.57
N ILE A 312 -5.01 -16.06 -5.85
CA ILE A 312 -5.95 -16.32 -6.95
C ILE A 312 -6.52 -17.73 -6.84
N ASP A 313 -5.67 -18.73 -6.61
CA ASP A 313 -6.09 -20.13 -6.46
C ASP A 313 -7.08 -20.28 -5.29
N ILE A 314 -6.82 -19.67 -4.13
CA ILE A 314 -7.72 -19.69 -2.96
C ILE A 314 -9.05 -18.99 -3.25
N ILE A 315 -9.03 -17.83 -3.91
CA ILE A 315 -10.25 -17.11 -4.32
C ILE A 315 -11.06 -17.97 -5.30
N GLN A 316 -10.40 -18.77 -6.16
CA GLN A 316 -11.05 -19.67 -7.11
C GLN A 316 -11.60 -20.96 -6.47
N ASP A 317 -10.96 -21.46 -5.43
CA ASP A 317 -11.40 -22.67 -4.72
C ASP A 317 -12.57 -22.41 -3.76
N HIS A 318 -12.72 -21.17 -3.28
CA HIS A 318 -13.89 -20.72 -2.50
C HIS A 318 -15.04 -20.24 -3.42
N LEU A 319 -14.98 -20.73 -4.66
CA LEU A 319 -15.99 -20.93 -5.71
C LEU A 319 -17.46 -21.00 -5.33
#